data_AF-A0A1F5ZTI2-F1
#
_entry.id   AF-A0A1F5ZTI2-F1
#
_cell.length_a   1.000
_cell.length_b   1.000
_cell.length_c   1.000
_cell.angle_alpha   90.00
_cell.angle_beta   90.00
_cell.angle_gamma   90.00
#
_symmetry.space_group_name_H-M   'P 1'
#
loop_
_entity.id
_entity.type
_entity.pdbx_description
1 polymer ?
#
loop_
_entity_poly.entity_id
_entity_poly.type
_entity_poly.pdbx_seq_one_letter_code
_entity_poly.pdbx_strand_id
1 'polypeptide(L)'
;MNSITHYKLNLANISDNLRGKINSKIVPWIYSNDYGFETIIPTLKIKSKKLATGKHIKVGLFIGVGSLFNIAPCIDVDFFLTIDRNGFVLDRVKEMVDGIKQADLPSEYKAYVEPEDYFSTLERMNIDVKNFWLAEHKSFGKKHFLASMQNYKRARLTLTTRPVLYVQGDLSFEAFVKALSAALNNTVISYMNVSDLGEWSQKALDLLPQLPIARDVLISWSTNQHHDGVPVTRLTQGYEHFLKDAKTISCGLPVNYFRRFE
;
A
#
# COMPACT_ATOMS: atom_id res chain seq x y z
N MET A 1 22.69 -14.79 -9.38
CA MET A 1 21.41 -14.12 -9.08
C MET A 1 20.31 -15.18 -9.08
N ASN A 2 19.97 -15.76 -7.93
CA ASN A 2 18.96 -16.83 -7.80
C ASN A 2 18.38 -16.82 -6.37
N SER A 3 17.41 -15.96 -6.08
CA SER A 3 16.68 -16.03 -4.78
C SER A 3 15.22 -15.56 -4.81
N ILE A 4 14.73 -14.96 -5.90
CA ILE A 4 13.35 -14.42 -5.94
C ILE A 4 12.30 -15.50 -6.31
N THR A 5 12.71 -16.58 -6.97
CA THR A 5 11.79 -17.60 -7.50
C THR A 5 11.16 -18.47 -6.40
N HIS A 6 11.78 -18.59 -5.23
CA HIS A 6 11.29 -19.50 -4.17
C HIS A 6 10.06 -18.97 -3.41
N TYR A 7 9.81 -17.65 -3.41
CA TYR A 7 8.71 -17.07 -2.63
C TYR A 7 7.35 -17.13 -3.33
N LYS A 8 7.33 -17.15 -4.67
CA LYS A 8 6.08 -17.24 -5.46
C LYS A 8 5.40 -18.62 -5.38
N LEU A 9 6.15 -19.67 -5.03
CA LEU A 9 5.67 -21.04 -5.15
C LEU A 9 4.86 -21.55 -3.96
N ASN A 10 4.91 -20.90 -2.79
CA ASN A 10 4.26 -21.46 -1.60
C ASN A 10 2.80 -21.01 -1.40
N LEU A 11 2.46 -19.78 -1.79
CA LEU A 11 1.10 -19.24 -1.62
C LEU A 11 0.12 -19.74 -2.71
N ALA A 12 0.63 -20.05 -3.91
CA ALA A 12 -0.15 -20.65 -4.99
C ALA A 12 -0.64 -22.08 -4.68
N ASN A 13 -0.06 -22.74 -3.67
CA ASN A 13 -0.44 -24.09 -3.24
C ASN A 13 -1.48 -24.12 -2.10
N ILE A 14 -1.84 -22.95 -1.55
CA ILE A 14 -2.92 -22.85 -0.55
C ILE A 14 -4.25 -22.99 -1.28
N SER A 15 -5.15 -23.89 -0.85
CA SER A 15 -6.46 -24.09 -1.47
C SER A 15 -7.35 -22.84 -1.36
N ASP A 16 -8.24 -22.61 -2.32
CA ASP A 16 -9.04 -21.36 -2.41
C ASP A 16 -9.92 -21.10 -1.18
N ASN A 17 -10.40 -22.15 -0.51
CA ASN A 17 -11.12 -22.05 0.76
C ASN A 17 -10.27 -21.55 1.94
N LEU A 18 -8.95 -21.58 1.82
CA LEU A 18 -7.97 -21.08 2.80
C LEU A 18 -7.40 -19.70 2.44
N ARG A 19 -7.77 -19.11 1.29
CA ARG A 19 -7.25 -17.82 0.80
C ARG A 19 -8.03 -16.58 1.31
N GLY A 20 -9.09 -16.76 2.10
CA GLY A 20 -10.06 -15.70 2.36
C GLY A 20 -10.93 -15.44 1.12
N LYS A 21 -12.10 -14.82 1.27
CA LYS A 21 -13.06 -14.66 0.16
C LYS A 21 -12.45 -13.85 -1.00
N ILE A 22 -12.11 -14.52 -2.09
CA ILE A 22 -11.62 -13.92 -3.33
C ILE A 22 -12.78 -13.18 -4.02
N ASN A 23 -12.59 -11.87 -4.25
CA ASN A 23 -13.44 -11.09 -5.13
C ASN A 23 -12.65 -10.76 -6.41
N SER A 24 -13.29 -10.72 -7.56
CA SER A 24 -12.67 -10.26 -8.82
C SER A 24 -13.49 -9.16 -9.46
N LYS A 25 -14.08 -8.31 -8.62
CA LYS A 25 -14.97 -7.24 -9.07
C LYS A 25 -14.16 -6.05 -9.55
N ILE A 26 -14.55 -5.49 -10.69
CA ILE A 26 -14.06 -4.19 -11.15
C ILE A 26 -14.45 -3.14 -10.09
N VAL A 27 -13.47 -2.37 -9.62
CA VAL A 27 -13.66 -1.41 -8.53
C VAL A 27 -12.75 -0.19 -8.65
N PRO A 28 -13.23 1.02 -8.33
CA PRO A 28 -12.46 2.25 -8.55
C PRO A 28 -11.26 2.45 -7.61
N TRP A 29 -11.19 1.72 -6.49
CA TRP A 29 -10.17 1.83 -5.44
C TRP A 29 -8.76 1.32 -5.83
N ILE A 30 -8.46 1.27 -7.12
CA ILE A 30 -7.07 1.18 -7.62
C ILE A 30 -6.37 2.53 -7.42
N TYR A 31 -7.12 3.64 -7.52
CA TYR A 31 -6.62 4.98 -7.23
C TYR A 31 -6.92 5.35 -5.78
N SER A 32 -6.02 6.12 -5.15
CA SER A 32 -6.25 6.55 -3.76
C SER A 32 -7.19 7.74 -3.76
N ASN A 33 -8.22 7.68 -2.92
CA ASN A 33 -9.07 8.81 -2.59
C ASN A 33 -8.67 9.48 -1.26
N ASP A 34 -7.62 8.98 -0.60
CA ASP A 34 -7.14 9.57 0.65
C ASP A 34 -6.53 10.93 0.37
N TYR A 35 -6.74 11.89 1.25
CA TYR A 35 -6.09 13.20 1.21
C TYR A 35 -4.81 13.25 2.04
N GLY A 36 -3.85 14.09 1.65
CA GLY A 36 -2.74 14.49 2.51
C GLY A 36 -1.47 13.65 2.39
N PHE A 37 -1.34 12.74 1.43
CA PHE A 37 -0.08 12.01 1.19
C PHE A 37 1.11 12.96 0.96
N GLU A 38 0.91 14.08 0.28
CA GLU A 38 1.95 15.08 0.03
C GLU A 38 2.62 15.61 1.32
N THR A 39 1.87 15.62 2.44
CA THR A 39 2.33 16.13 3.73
C THR A 39 3.19 15.11 4.49
N ILE A 40 2.90 13.81 4.34
CA ILE A 40 3.63 12.76 5.06
C ILE A 40 4.90 12.32 4.32
N ILE A 41 4.94 12.47 2.99
CA ILE A 41 6.06 12.02 2.13
C ILE A 41 7.43 12.52 2.60
N PRO A 42 7.63 13.80 2.95
CA PRO A 42 8.92 14.29 3.44
C PRO A 42 9.38 13.56 4.71
N THR A 43 8.47 13.38 5.67
CA THR A 43 8.74 12.69 6.93
C THR A 43 9.01 11.21 6.70
N LEU A 44 8.19 10.54 5.88
CA LEU A 44 8.37 9.15 5.48
C LEU A 44 9.77 8.91 4.92
N LYS A 45 10.21 9.76 3.97
CA LYS A 45 11.53 9.69 3.34
C LYS A 45 12.68 9.82 4.34
N ILE A 46 12.55 10.70 5.33
CA ILE A 46 13.60 10.91 6.35
C ILE A 46 13.63 9.75 7.34
N LYS A 47 12.46 9.36 7.85
CA LYS A 47 12.35 8.34 8.90
C LYS A 47 12.67 6.95 8.37
N SER A 48 12.21 6.59 7.17
CA SER A 48 12.40 5.26 6.61
C SER A 48 13.88 4.88 6.47
N LYS A 49 14.74 5.85 6.08
CA LYS A 49 16.20 5.66 6.01
C LYS A 49 16.88 5.43 7.36
N LYS A 50 16.25 5.89 8.45
CA LYS A 50 16.82 5.80 9.81
C LYS A 50 16.39 4.53 10.54
N LEU A 51 15.50 3.72 9.95
CA LEU A 51 15.05 2.48 10.55
C LEU A 51 16.16 1.43 10.49
N ALA A 52 16.76 1.16 11.65
CA ALA A 52 17.71 0.07 11.83
C ALA A 52 16.93 -1.24 12.00
N THR A 53 17.12 -2.17 11.08
CA THR A 53 16.51 -3.51 11.12
C THR A 53 17.53 -4.62 11.38
N GLY A 54 18.75 -4.25 11.80
CA GLY A 54 19.85 -5.18 12.00
C GLY A 54 20.22 -5.90 10.70
N LYS A 55 20.19 -7.25 10.72
CA LYS A 55 20.47 -8.11 9.56
C LYS A 55 19.20 -8.57 8.81
N HIS A 56 18.01 -8.13 9.23
CA HIS A 56 16.76 -8.56 8.62
C HIS A 56 16.48 -7.85 7.30
N ILE A 57 15.90 -8.60 6.35
CA ILE A 57 15.40 -8.06 5.07
C ILE A 57 14.18 -7.18 5.35
N LYS A 58 14.21 -5.92 4.90
CA LYS A 58 13.17 -4.93 5.09
C LYS A 58 12.06 -5.09 4.07
N VAL A 59 10.81 -5.19 4.55
CA VAL A 59 9.61 -5.31 3.72
C VAL A 59 8.77 -4.04 3.82
N GLY A 60 8.37 -3.52 2.66
CA GLY A 60 7.32 -2.50 2.56
C GLY A 60 5.99 -3.17 2.23
N LEU A 61 5.07 -3.21 3.19
CA LEU A 61 3.77 -3.85 3.03
C LEU A 61 2.72 -2.82 2.59
N PHE A 62 1.97 -3.10 1.52
CA PHE A 62 0.84 -2.32 1.05
C PHE A 62 -0.43 -3.17 1.11
N ILE A 63 -1.44 -2.74 1.85
CA ILE A 63 -2.72 -3.47 2.02
C ILE A 63 -3.86 -2.65 1.43
N GLY A 64 -4.60 -3.22 0.47
CA GLY A 64 -5.81 -2.60 -0.10
C GLY A 64 -5.53 -1.49 -1.12
N VAL A 65 -4.69 -1.74 -2.13
CA VAL A 65 -4.00 -0.65 -2.85
C VAL A 65 -3.76 -0.93 -4.32
N GLY A 66 -3.98 0.09 -5.18
CA GLY A 66 -3.37 0.25 -6.51
C GLY A 66 -2.40 1.43 -6.70
N SER A 67 -2.53 2.51 -5.92
CA SER A 67 -1.85 3.79 -6.20
C SER A 67 -0.70 4.16 -5.27
N LEU A 68 -0.49 3.42 -4.18
CA LEU A 68 0.53 3.79 -3.19
C LEU A 68 1.96 3.53 -3.65
N PHE A 69 2.15 2.98 -4.85
CA PHE A 69 3.47 3.02 -5.47
C PHE A 69 3.93 4.45 -5.78
N ASN A 70 3.04 5.45 -5.73
CA ASN A 70 3.38 6.86 -5.65
C ASN A 70 4.41 7.19 -4.54
N ILE A 71 4.30 6.55 -3.37
CA ILE A 71 5.22 6.77 -2.23
C ILE A 71 6.38 5.76 -2.17
N ALA A 72 6.39 4.72 -3.01
CA ALA A 72 7.46 3.73 -3.02
C ALA A 72 8.88 4.34 -3.06
N PRO A 73 9.16 5.43 -3.81
CA PRO A 73 10.50 6.05 -3.83
C PRO A 73 10.95 6.68 -2.52
N CYS A 74 10.03 6.82 -1.56
CA CYS A 74 10.27 7.41 -0.25
C CYS A 74 10.48 6.35 0.83
N ILE A 75 10.37 5.06 0.49
CA ILE A 75 10.41 3.95 1.42
C ILE A 75 11.71 3.16 1.18
N ASP A 76 12.54 3.09 2.21
CA ASP A 76 13.79 2.32 2.24
C ASP A 76 13.55 0.88 2.68
N VAL A 77 13.20 0.04 1.71
CA VAL A 77 12.96 -1.40 1.86
C VAL A 77 13.71 -2.19 0.79
N ASP A 78 13.88 -3.48 1.02
CA ASP A 78 14.51 -4.41 0.08
C ASP A 78 13.52 -4.89 -0.99
N PHE A 79 12.25 -5.09 -0.59
CA PHE A 79 11.17 -5.38 -1.52
C PHE A 79 9.82 -4.87 -0.99
N PHE A 80 8.86 -4.74 -1.90
CA PHE A 80 7.48 -4.42 -1.58
C PHE A 80 6.61 -5.67 -1.66
N LEU A 81 5.63 -5.75 -0.76
CA LEU A 81 4.61 -6.78 -0.73
C LEU A 81 3.24 -6.11 -0.79
N THR A 82 2.47 -6.38 -1.83
CA THR A 82 1.10 -5.90 -1.98
C THR A 82 0.13 -7.02 -1.67
N ILE A 83 -0.83 -6.73 -0.78
CA ILE A 83 -1.90 -7.64 -0.40
C ILE A 83 -3.25 -7.00 -0.71
N ASP A 84 -4.07 -7.72 -1.45
CA ASP A 84 -5.47 -7.37 -1.65
C ASP A 84 -6.32 -8.64 -1.72
N ARG A 85 -7.57 -8.57 -1.27
CA ARG A 85 -8.53 -9.68 -1.45
C ARG A 85 -9.10 -9.70 -2.87
N ASN A 86 -9.03 -8.58 -3.57
CA ASN A 86 -9.56 -8.40 -4.91
C ASN A 86 -8.49 -8.66 -5.97
N GLY A 87 -8.64 -9.76 -6.72
CA GLY A 87 -7.70 -10.14 -7.78
C GLY A 87 -7.58 -9.08 -8.88
N PHE A 88 -8.70 -8.41 -9.20
CA PHE A 88 -8.73 -7.33 -10.19
C PHE A 88 -7.82 -6.16 -9.81
N VAL A 89 -7.80 -5.79 -8.52
CA VAL A 89 -6.92 -4.72 -8.04
C VAL A 89 -5.47 -5.13 -8.24
N LEU A 90 -5.10 -6.35 -7.84
CA LEU A 90 -3.73 -6.87 -7.98
C LEU A 90 -3.26 -6.91 -9.43
N ASP A 91 -4.11 -7.35 -10.35
CA ASP A 91 -3.77 -7.40 -11.78
C ASP A 91 -3.49 -6.00 -12.32
N ARG A 92 -4.33 -5.02 -11.97
CA ARG A 92 -4.13 -3.63 -12.38
C ARG A 92 -2.90 -2.99 -11.74
N VAL A 93 -2.62 -3.28 -10.46
CA VAL A 93 -1.37 -2.84 -9.82
C VAL A 93 -0.16 -3.39 -10.56
N LYS A 94 -0.20 -4.67 -10.91
CA LYS A 94 0.89 -5.34 -11.61
C LYS A 94 1.14 -4.67 -12.95
N GLU A 95 0.09 -4.39 -13.71
CA GLU A 95 0.17 -3.64 -14.96
C GLU A 95 0.75 -2.23 -14.77
N MET A 96 0.33 -1.50 -13.73
CA MET A 96 0.88 -0.17 -13.41
C MET A 96 2.38 -0.24 -13.08
N VAL A 97 2.79 -1.20 -12.24
CA VAL A 97 4.19 -1.38 -11.87
C VAL A 97 5.03 -1.80 -13.08
N ASP A 98 4.52 -2.71 -13.92
CA ASP A 98 5.20 -3.14 -15.14
C ASP A 98 5.29 -1.99 -16.15
N GLY A 99 4.24 -1.19 -16.31
CA GLY A 99 4.26 0.02 -17.11
C GLY A 99 5.31 1.03 -16.66
N ILE A 100 5.46 1.26 -15.34
CA ILE A 100 6.51 2.16 -14.80
C ILE A 100 7.91 1.61 -15.09
N LYS A 101 8.11 0.28 -15.07
CA LYS A 101 9.41 -0.33 -15.35
C LYS A 101 9.78 -0.23 -16.83
N GLN A 102 8.81 -0.47 -17.70
CA GLN A 102 9.03 -0.58 -19.15
C GLN A 102 9.09 0.78 -19.85
N ALA A 103 8.23 1.72 -19.47
CA ALA A 103 8.19 3.05 -20.09
C ALA A 103 9.35 3.94 -19.60
N ASP A 104 9.96 4.68 -20.52
CA ASP A 104 10.99 5.67 -20.19
C ASP A 104 10.39 7.06 -19.96
N LEU A 105 9.20 7.32 -20.52
CA LEU A 105 8.48 8.59 -20.42
C LEU A 105 7.09 8.45 -19.76
N PRO A 106 6.61 9.49 -19.04
CA PRO A 106 5.25 9.51 -18.51
C PRO A 106 4.14 9.31 -19.55
N SER A 107 4.36 9.76 -20.80
CA SER A 107 3.41 9.57 -21.90
C SER A 107 3.32 8.11 -22.35
N GLU A 108 4.46 7.42 -22.42
CA GLU A 108 4.53 5.99 -22.73
C GLU A 108 3.89 5.14 -21.64
N TYR A 109 4.11 5.50 -20.37
CA TYR A 109 3.43 4.88 -19.24
C TYR A 109 1.91 4.98 -19.38
N LYS A 110 1.39 6.17 -19.69
CA LYS A 110 -0.06 6.37 -19.87
C LYS A 110 -0.61 5.55 -21.03
N ALA A 111 0.13 5.49 -22.14
CA ALA A 111 -0.23 4.64 -23.27
C ALA A 111 -0.18 3.14 -22.93
N TYR A 112 0.70 2.72 -22.01
CA TYR A 112 0.80 1.33 -21.58
C TYR A 112 -0.34 0.89 -20.67
N VAL A 113 -0.69 1.71 -19.67
CA VAL A 113 -1.70 1.35 -18.65
C VAL A 113 -3.13 1.73 -19.03
N GLU A 114 -3.28 2.46 -20.15
CA GLU A 114 -4.54 2.90 -20.75
C GLU A 114 -5.59 3.34 -19.71
N PRO A 115 -5.30 4.34 -18.86
CA PRO A 115 -6.19 4.70 -17.76
C PRO A 115 -7.57 5.14 -18.28
N GLU A 116 -7.64 5.72 -19.47
CA GLU A 116 -8.89 6.15 -20.12
C GLU A 116 -9.82 4.97 -20.47
N ASP A 117 -9.30 3.81 -20.90
CA ASP A 117 -10.15 2.64 -21.21
C ASP A 117 -10.77 2.07 -19.93
N TYR A 118 -9.98 2.03 -18.87
CA TYR A 118 -10.47 1.69 -17.54
C TYR A 118 -11.55 2.66 -17.04
N PHE A 119 -11.35 3.95 -17.25
CA PHE A 119 -12.35 4.97 -16.88
C PHE A 119 -13.66 4.75 -17.63
N SER A 120 -13.58 4.50 -18.94
CA SER A 120 -14.77 4.24 -19.76
C SER A 120 -15.59 3.04 -19.26
N THR A 121 -14.91 1.99 -18.78
CA THR A 121 -15.55 0.78 -18.24
C THR A 121 -16.32 1.08 -16.96
N LEU A 122 -15.72 1.84 -16.04
CA LEU A 122 -16.37 2.23 -14.79
C LEU A 122 -17.51 3.24 -15.01
N GLU A 123 -17.39 4.15 -15.98
CA GLU A 123 -18.46 5.08 -16.36
C GLU A 123 -19.71 4.33 -16.84
N ARG A 124 -19.54 3.25 -17.63
CA ARG A 124 -20.64 2.34 -18.03
C ARG A 124 -21.30 1.65 -16.84
N MET A 125 -20.63 1.56 -15.69
CA MET A 125 -21.16 1.04 -14.43
C MET A 125 -21.78 2.12 -13.54
N ASN A 126 -21.92 3.36 -14.03
CA ASN A 126 -22.36 4.54 -13.29
C ASN A 126 -21.44 4.90 -12.10
N ILE A 127 -20.13 4.65 -12.21
CA ILE A 127 -19.13 5.01 -11.21
C ILE A 127 -18.38 6.25 -11.70
N ASP A 128 -18.36 7.32 -10.90
CA ASP A 128 -17.62 8.56 -11.23
C ASP A 128 -16.12 8.37 -11.03
N VAL A 129 -15.42 8.04 -12.10
CA VAL A 129 -13.99 7.70 -12.08
C VAL A 129 -13.09 8.92 -12.02
N LYS A 130 -13.54 10.02 -12.63
CA LYS A 130 -12.79 11.27 -12.70
C LYS A 130 -12.46 11.76 -11.30
N ASN A 131 -13.38 11.56 -10.36
CA ASN A 131 -13.15 11.90 -8.96
C ASN A 131 -11.99 11.11 -8.32
N PHE A 132 -11.83 9.82 -8.62
CA PHE A 132 -10.76 9.01 -8.03
C PHE A 132 -9.37 9.39 -8.57
N TRP A 133 -9.24 9.59 -9.89
CA TRP A 133 -7.98 10.03 -10.49
C TRP A 133 -7.58 11.45 -10.05
N LEU A 134 -8.54 12.37 -10.01
CA LEU A 134 -8.29 13.73 -9.51
C LEU A 134 -7.97 13.74 -8.01
N ALA A 135 -8.64 12.90 -7.21
CA ALA A 135 -8.36 12.78 -5.78
C ALA A 135 -6.94 12.30 -5.54
N GLU A 136 -6.47 11.29 -6.28
CA GLU A 136 -5.09 10.81 -6.19
C GLU A 136 -4.10 11.93 -6.52
N HIS A 137 -4.26 12.57 -7.69
CA HIS A 137 -3.39 13.67 -8.09
C HIS A 137 -3.37 14.82 -7.08
N LYS A 138 -4.53 15.15 -6.49
CA LYS A 138 -4.65 16.15 -5.44
C LYS A 138 -3.95 15.71 -4.16
N SER A 139 -4.07 14.44 -3.78
CA SER A 139 -3.49 13.89 -2.55
C SER A 139 -1.98 13.91 -2.55
N PHE A 140 -1.37 13.49 -3.67
CA PHE A 140 0.07 13.45 -3.83
C PHE A 140 0.64 14.80 -4.30
N GLY A 141 -0.17 15.65 -4.92
CA GLY A 141 0.20 16.98 -5.39
C GLY A 141 1.48 16.95 -6.25
N LYS A 142 2.43 17.85 -5.95
CA LYS A 142 3.74 17.92 -6.64
C LYS A 142 4.65 16.70 -6.36
N LYS A 143 4.25 15.80 -5.47
CA LYS A 143 4.99 14.57 -5.14
C LYS A 143 4.52 13.34 -5.92
N HIS A 144 3.40 13.43 -6.64
CA HIS A 144 2.93 12.36 -7.51
C HIS A 144 4.02 11.92 -8.51
N PHE A 145 4.11 10.63 -8.84
CA PHE A 145 5.19 10.14 -9.71
C PHE A 145 5.11 10.73 -11.12
N LEU A 146 3.90 10.99 -11.62
CA LEU A 146 3.66 11.70 -12.89
C LEU A 146 3.78 13.23 -12.83
N ALA A 147 3.96 13.85 -11.65
CA ALA A 147 3.99 15.31 -11.54
C ALA A 147 5.25 15.96 -12.14
N SER A 148 6.33 15.19 -12.30
CA SER A 148 7.55 15.65 -12.97
C SER A 148 8.37 14.48 -13.49
N MET A 149 9.19 14.74 -14.51
CA MET A 149 10.14 13.76 -15.03
C MET A 149 11.11 13.25 -13.95
N GLN A 150 11.48 14.10 -13.00
CA GLN A 150 12.36 13.71 -11.89
C GLN A 150 11.69 12.70 -10.95
N ASN A 151 10.41 12.91 -10.61
CA ASN A 151 9.67 11.96 -9.78
C ASN A 151 9.47 10.64 -10.51
N TYR A 152 9.12 10.69 -11.80
CA TYR A 152 8.93 9.51 -12.64
C TYR A 152 10.20 8.64 -12.69
N LYS A 153 11.35 9.23 -12.97
CA LYS A 153 12.65 8.52 -12.97
C LYS A 153 12.98 7.88 -11.63
N ARG A 154 12.65 8.53 -10.51
CA ARG A 154 12.83 7.95 -9.15
C ARG A 154 11.89 6.78 -8.90
N ALA A 155 10.63 6.88 -9.31
CA ALA A 155 9.65 5.80 -9.25
C ALA A 155 10.14 4.59 -10.04
N ARG A 156 10.50 4.80 -11.30
CA ARG A 156 11.06 3.76 -12.16
C ARG A 156 12.28 3.10 -11.55
N LEU A 157 13.31 3.87 -11.16
CA LEU A 157 14.51 3.29 -10.54
C LEU A 157 14.16 2.45 -9.31
N THR A 158 13.25 2.93 -8.47
CA THR A 158 12.84 2.24 -7.25
C THR A 158 12.15 0.91 -7.57
N LEU A 159 11.16 0.93 -8.48
CA LEU A 159 10.38 -0.26 -8.82
C LEU A 159 11.15 -1.26 -9.70
N THR A 160 12.16 -0.80 -10.44
CA THR A 160 13.06 -1.69 -11.18
C THR A 160 14.07 -2.38 -10.26
N THR A 161 14.58 -1.68 -9.23
CA THR A 161 15.62 -2.23 -8.34
C THR A 161 15.07 -2.97 -7.12
N ARG A 162 13.83 -2.69 -6.72
CA ARG A 162 13.16 -3.35 -5.59
C ARG A 162 12.03 -4.23 -6.11
N PRO A 163 12.08 -5.55 -5.89
CA PRO A 163 11.00 -6.45 -6.28
C PRO A 163 9.66 -6.02 -5.68
N VAL A 164 8.59 -6.24 -6.42
CA VAL A 164 7.21 -6.11 -5.93
C VAL A 164 6.57 -7.50 -5.99
N LEU A 165 6.12 -7.98 -4.84
CA LEU A 165 5.43 -9.25 -4.69
C LEU A 165 3.94 -8.97 -4.51
N TYR A 166 3.09 -9.79 -5.12
CA TYR A 166 1.64 -9.63 -5.08
C TYR A 166 1.05 -10.88 -4.45
N VAL A 167 0.20 -10.68 -3.45
CA VAL A 167 -0.45 -11.77 -2.73
C VAL A 167 -1.94 -11.46 -2.65
N GLN A 168 -2.74 -12.41 -3.12
CA GLN A 168 -4.17 -12.35 -2.91
C GLN A 168 -4.51 -12.94 -1.55
N GLY A 169 -5.19 -12.17 -0.70
CA GLY A 169 -5.61 -12.67 0.61
C GLY A 169 -6.31 -11.66 1.50
N ASP A 170 -6.78 -12.15 2.66
CA ASP A 170 -7.56 -11.39 3.63
C ASP A 170 -6.89 -11.46 5.02
N LEU A 171 -6.45 -10.31 5.53
CA LEU A 171 -5.80 -10.21 6.84
C LEU A 171 -6.74 -10.48 8.03
N SER A 172 -8.06 -10.55 7.81
CA SER A 172 -9.02 -11.02 8.81
C SER A 172 -9.06 -12.55 8.94
N PHE A 173 -8.34 -13.29 8.09
CA PHE A 173 -8.31 -14.74 8.12
C PHE A 173 -7.01 -15.25 8.76
N GLU A 174 -7.14 -15.87 9.94
CA GLU A 174 -6.00 -16.30 10.76
C GLU A 174 -5.06 -17.26 10.02
N ALA A 175 -5.61 -18.22 9.27
CA ALA A 175 -4.76 -19.18 8.54
C ALA A 175 -3.94 -18.49 7.45
N PHE A 176 -4.49 -17.46 6.79
CA PHE A 176 -3.74 -16.65 5.83
C PHE A 176 -2.62 -15.87 6.52
N VAL A 177 -2.90 -15.21 7.64
CA VAL A 177 -1.91 -14.44 8.39
C VAL A 177 -0.78 -15.33 8.91
N LYS A 178 -1.10 -16.53 9.43
CA LYS A 178 -0.08 -17.52 9.84
C LYS A 178 0.79 -17.96 8.68
N ALA A 179 0.19 -18.28 7.53
CA ALA A 179 0.93 -18.68 6.34
C ALA A 179 1.83 -17.55 5.82
N LEU A 180 1.32 -16.32 5.81
CA LEU A 180 2.07 -15.12 5.42
C LEU A 180 3.26 -14.87 6.36
N SER A 181 3.04 -14.94 7.67
CA SER A 181 4.09 -14.79 8.68
C SER A 181 5.21 -15.82 8.50
N ALA A 182 4.84 -17.09 8.28
CA ALA A 182 5.80 -18.16 8.00
C ALA A 182 6.58 -17.93 6.69
N ALA A 183 5.92 -17.44 5.64
CA ALA A 183 6.57 -17.13 4.37
C ALA A 183 7.54 -15.93 4.47
N LEU A 184 7.30 -15.03 5.42
CA LEU A 184 8.12 -13.86 5.72
C LEU A 184 9.22 -14.13 6.76
N ASN A 185 9.57 -15.40 6.99
CA ASN A 185 10.67 -15.78 7.88
C ASN A 185 11.98 -15.08 7.48
N ASN A 186 12.75 -14.60 8.46
CA ASN A 186 13.96 -13.77 8.34
C ASN A 186 13.77 -12.36 7.76
N THR A 187 12.54 -11.94 7.51
CA THR A 187 12.22 -10.56 7.10
C THR A 187 11.69 -9.76 8.27
N VAL A 188 11.61 -8.44 8.09
CA VAL A 188 10.90 -7.56 9.00
C VAL A 188 10.16 -6.49 8.21
N ILE A 189 8.90 -6.27 8.55
CA ILE A 189 8.08 -5.21 7.98
C ILE A 189 8.50 -3.90 8.65
N SER A 190 9.24 -3.07 7.92
CA SER A 190 9.72 -1.76 8.37
C SER A 190 8.81 -0.62 7.93
N TYR A 191 7.95 -0.87 6.95
CA TYR A 191 6.91 0.05 6.50
C TYR A 191 5.61 -0.70 6.20
N MET A 192 4.48 -0.11 6.56
CA MET A 192 3.14 -0.59 6.23
C MET A 192 2.27 0.56 5.73
N ASN A 193 1.51 0.31 4.68
CA ASN A 193 0.25 0.99 4.47
C ASN A 193 -0.90 0.03 4.77
N VAL A 194 -1.78 0.46 5.67
CA VAL A 194 -2.98 -0.30 6.06
C VAL A 194 -4.28 0.40 5.62
N SER A 195 -4.20 1.47 4.83
CA SER A 195 -5.36 2.29 4.42
C SER A 195 -6.31 2.55 5.60
N ASP A 196 -7.61 2.42 5.40
CA ASP A 196 -8.67 2.53 6.39
C ASP A 196 -8.96 1.20 7.12
N LEU A 197 -8.11 0.17 7.00
CA LEU A 197 -8.34 -1.15 7.61
C LEU A 197 -8.67 -1.08 9.11
N GLY A 198 -8.14 -0.06 9.80
CA GLY A 198 -8.42 0.20 11.22
C GLY A 198 -9.86 0.62 11.52
N GLU A 199 -10.63 1.08 10.54
CA GLU A 199 -12.05 1.41 10.67
C GLU A 199 -12.96 0.21 10.31
N TRP A 200 -12.52 -0.68 9.41
CA TRP A 200 -13.40 -1.70 8.82
C TRP A 200 -13.19 -3.13 9.32
N SER A 201 -12.08 -3.44 10.00
CA SER A 201 -11.79 -4.82 10.40
C SER A 201 -10.98 -4.92 11.70
N GLN A 202 -11.69 -4.97 12.84
CA GLN A 202 -11.07 -5.27 14.14
C GLN A 202 -10.30 -6.59 14.11
N LYS A 203 -10.86 -7.61 13.44
CA LYS A 203 -10.20 -8.92 13.32
C LYS A 203 -8.87 -8.84 12.58
N ALA A 204 -8.76 -8.01 11.54
CA ALA A 204 -7.48 -7.82 10.87
C ALA A 204 -6.47 -7.10 11.80
N LEU A 205 -6.91 -6.10 12.56
CA LEU A 205 -6.07 -5.43 13.57
C LEU A 205 -5.56 -6.40 14.65
N ASP A 206 -6.40 -7.35 15.08
CA ASP A 206 -6.04 -8.35 16.08
C ASP A 206 -5.02 -9.37 15.56
N LEU A 207 -5.03 -9.64 14.24
CA LEU A 207 -4.15 -10.61 13.59
C LEU A 207 -2.85 -9.99 13.06
N LEU A 208 -2.83 -8.70 12.70
CA LEU A 208 -1.63 -7.98 12.25
C LEU A 208 -0.37 -8.18 13.13
N PRO A 209 -0.43 -8.23 14.48
CA PRO A 209 0.75 -8.44 15.32
C PRO A 209 1.43 -9.80 15.11
N GLN A 210 0.76 -10.76 14.45
CA GLN A 210 1.34 -12.06 14.14
C GLN A 210 2.33 -12.01 12.96
N LEU A 211 2.37 -10.91 12.22
CA LEU A 211 3.36 -10.67 11.18
C LEU A 211 4.71 -10.21 11.79
N PRO A 212 5.84 -10.41 11.10
CA PRO A 212 7.15 -9.98 11.60
C PRO A 212 7.33 -8.47 11.46
N ILE A 213 6.69 -7.69 12.32
CA ILE A 213 6.68 -6.22 12.28
C ILE A 213 7.87 -5.65 13.08
N ALA A 214 8.57 -4.68 12.51
CA ALA A 214 9.65 -3.97 13.21
C ALA A 214 9.07 -3.15 14.37
N ARG A 215 9.79 -3.09 15.49
CA ARG A 215 9.40 -2.24 16.63
C ARG A 215 9.15 -0.78 16.20
N ASP A 216 10.03 -0.23 15.37
CA ASP A 216 9.97 1.14 14.86
C ASP A 216 9.31 1.26 13.48
N VAL A 217 8.43 0.32 13.11
CA VAL A 217 7.71 0.34 11.83
C VAL A 217 7.06 1.70 11.56
N LEU A 218 7.13 2.17 10.32
CA LEU A 218 6.35 3.32 9.85
C LEU A 218 5.04 2.84 9.25
N ILE A 219 3.92 3.29 9.78
CA ILE A 219 2.59 2.88 9.36
C ILE A 219 1.86 4.10 8.82
N SER A 220 1.59 4.11 7.52
CA SER A 220 0.61 5.04 6.95
C SER A 220 -0.77 4.38 6.92
N TRP A 221 -1.77 5.14 7.30
CA TRP A 221 -3.14 4.65 7.46
C TRP A 221 -4.10 5.81 7.29
N SER A 222 -5.37 5.53 7.06
CA SER A 222 -6.34 6.54 6.63
C SER A 222 -7.55 6.50 7.53
N THR A 223 -8.18 7.68 7.69
CA THR A 223 -9.39 7.82 8.49
C THR A 223 -10.35 8.82 7.86
N ASN A 224 -11.64 8.54 7.99
CA ASN A 224 -12.70 9.43 7.53
C ASN A 224 -13.03 10.56 8.54
N GLN A 225 -12.37 10.59 9.69
CA GLN A 225 -12.59 11.61 10.70
C GLN A 225 -12.16 13.01 10.23
N HIS A 226 -13.05 13.99 10.43
CA HIS A 226 -12.83 15.45 10.31
C HIS A 226 -12.67 16.05 8.90
N HIS A 227 -13.12 15.37 7.84
CA HIS A 227 -13.00 15.90 6.47
C HIS A 227 -14.22 15.61 5.57
N ASP A 228 -15.44 15.93 6.00
CA ASP A 228 -16.66 15.84 5.16
C ASP A 228 -16.81 14.49 4.41
N GLY A 229 -16.37 13.38 5.02
CA GLY A 229 -16.39 12.04 4.40
C GLY A 229 -15.24 11.73 3.45
N VAL A 230 -14.22 12.58 3.35
CA VAL A 230 -12.97 12.32 2.60
C VAL A 230 -11.95 11.66 3.53
N PRO A 231 -11.45 10.45 3.21
CA PRO A 231 -10.41 9.82 4.00
C PRO A 231 -9.14 10.67 4.00
N VAL A 232 -8.41 10.71 5.11
CA VAL A 232 -7.15 11.44 5.20
C VAL A 232 -6.06 10.56 5.75
N THR A 233 -4.93 10.54 5.04
CA THR A 233 -3.77 9.76 5.43
C THR A 233 -3.10 10.32 6.69
N ARG A 234 -2.59 9.42 7.52
CA ARG A 234 -1.82 9.63 8.74
C ARG A 234 -0.52 8.84 8.63
N LEU A 235 0.46 9.21 9.44
CA LEU A 235 1.72 8.47 9.57
C LEU A 235 2.05 8.30 11.05
N THR A 236 2.19 7.04 11.48
CA THR A 236 2.57 6.67 12.83
C THR A 236 3.90 5.91 12.79
N GLN A 237 4.79 6.16 13.76
CA GLN A 237 5.98 5.35 13.99
C GLN A 237 5.77 4.49 15.24
N GLY A 238 5.98 3.19 15.09
CA GLY A 238 5.77 2.19 16.12
C GLY A 238 4.36 1.59 16.07
N TYR A 239 4.30 0.26 16.12
CA TYR A 239 3.06 -0.50 16.00
C TYR A 239 2.07 -0.24 17.16
N GLU A 240 2.58 -0.15 18.39
CA GLU A 240 1.75 0.12 19.58
C GLU A 240 1.08 1.49 19.51
N HIS A 241 1.76 2.50 18.96
CA HIS A 241 1.19 3.83 18.76
C HIS A 241 0.08 3.79 17.72
N PHE A 242 0.26 3.05 16.64
CA PHE A 242 -0.78 2.87 15.63
C PHE A 242 -2.02 2.21 16.22
N LEU A 243 -1.87 1.12 16.99
CA LEU A 243 -3.00 0.47 17.65
C LEU A 243 -3.74 1.39 18.62
N LYS A 244 -2.99 2.20 19.39
CA LYS A 244 -3.58 3.20 20.28
C LYS A 244 -4.38 4.23 19.49
N ASP A 245 -3.81 4.77 18.42
CA ASP A 245 -4.46 5.79 17.59
C ASP A 245 -5.69 5.22 16.86
N ALA A 246 -5.59 4.02 16.28
CA ALA A 246 -6.71 3.31 15.65
C ALA A 246 -7.85 3.05 16.64
N LYS A 247 -7.53 2.62 17.87
CA LYS A 247 -8.53 2.45 18.94
C LYS A 247 -9.20 3.78 19.31
N THR A 248 -8.41 4.85 19.46
CA THR A 248 -8.95 6.20 19.74
C THR A 248 -9.95 6.62 18.65
N ILE A 249 -9.63 6.39 17.37
CA ILE A 249 -10.54 6.66 16.25
C ILE A 249 -11.82 5.83 16.34
N SER A 250 -11.71 4.52 16.60
CA SER A 250 -12.89 3.64 16.71
C SER A 250 -13.87 4.07 17.82
N CYS A 251 -13.38 4.79 18.83
CA CYS A 251 -14.19 5.37 19.90
C CYS A 251 -14.76 6.77 19.56
N GLY A 252 -14.58 7.27 18.33
CA GLY A 252 -15.04 8.59 17.92
C GLY A 252 -14.23 9.76 18.48
N LEU A 253 -13.03 9.49 19.00
CA LEU A 253 -12.15 10.51 19.59
C LEU A 253 -11.11 10.99 18.54
N PRO A 254 -10.72 12.27 18.57
CA PRO A 254 -9.76 12.82 17.61
C PRO A 254 -8.33 12.34 17.89
N VAL A 255 -7.53 12.17 16.83
CA VAL A 255 -6.07 11.90 16.90
C VAL A 255 -5.28 12.94 16.10
N ASN A 256 -4.13 13.34 16.64
CA ASN A 256 -3.26 14.34 16.01
C ASN A 256 -2.60 13.80 14.73
N TYR A 257 -2.60 14.63 13.69
CA TYR A 257 -2.07 14.36 12.33
C TYR A 257 -0.59 13.92 12.32
N PHE A 258 0.17 14.33 13.33
CA PHE A 258 1.51 13.89 13.62
C PHE A 258 1.65 13.75 15.14
N ARG A 259 2.00 12.57 15.66
CA ARG A 259 2.74 12.57 16.92
C ARG A 259 4.13 13.09 16.58
N ARG A 260 4.44 14.33 16.99
CA ARG A 260 5.84 14.73 17.13
C ARG A 260 6.46 13.73 18.10
N PHE A 261 7.32 12.87 17.58
CA PHE A 261 8.22 12.09 18.40
C PHE A 261 9.23 13.09 18.95
N GLU A 262 8.95 13.59 20.16
CA GLU A 262 10.00 14.12 21.03
C GLU A 262 10.96 12.98 21.41
#